data_AF-A0A0D2WS95-F1
#
_entry.id   AF-A0A0D2WS95-F1
#
_cell.length_a   1.000
_cell.length_b   1.000
_cell.length_c   1.000
_cell.angle_alpha   90.00
_cell.angle_beta   90.00
_cell.angle_gamma   90.00
#
_symmetry.space_group_name_H-M   'P 1'
#
loop_
_entity.id
_entity.type
_entity.pdbx_description
1 polymer ?
#
loop_
_entity_poly.entity_id
_entity_poly.type
_entity_poly.pdbx_seq_one_letter_code
_entity_poly.pdbx_strand_id
1 'polypeptide(L)'
;MEDDPLATLAELASTDPVAESLDLNPDSPPGNWPVRTVRSLERAMVKGALVERLKIATFGGELAVESLLNFVYQPRSQPLEPTFNENFLLLDLANSKVLPSALRSLRGRHPGIFIEDLVARPHDFIDTNRSIATLDLSGNSFADEDLPNVLKLVQLCQPSIVKLRSNRFGYGRCNPMIVAWLRKTVELPCVVFVDIVGEMFTGVDWAPAYEDWPATLWTKLVFIRLQWLEGHDWKLVHICPSNFTALAQETHRLYFLHKSANPMFTLLRLQEVLLLATPEWRAASNATAIASLQGLI
;
A
#
# COMPACT_ATOMS: atom_id res chain seq x y z
N MET A 1 -39.39 -6.90 -2.43
CA MET A 1 -38.09 -6.29 -2.71
C MET A 1 -37.35 -7.33 -3.49
N GLU A 2 -37.19 -7.12 -4.80
CA GLU A 2 -36.25 -7.92 -5.58
C GLU A 2 -34.86 -7.62 -5.00
N ASP A 3 -34.13 -8.66 -4.62
CA ASP A 3 -32.74 -8.53 -4.20
C ASP A 3 -31.95 -8.06 -5.45
N ASP A 4 -31.63 -6.77 -5.50
CA ASP A 4 -30.65 -6.26 -6.45
C ASP A 4 -29.39 -7.12 -6.33
N PRO A 5 -28.82 -7.59 -7.46
CA PRO A 5 -27.63 -8.43 -7.41
C PRO A 5 -26.52 -7.67 -6.65
N LEU A 6 -26.01 -8.28 -5.59
CA LEU A 6 -24.90 -7.74 -4.80
C LEU A 6 -23.71 -7.52 -5.75
N ALA A 7 -23.27 -6.27 -5.85
CA ALA A 7 -22.06 -5.92 -6.58
C ALA A 7 -20.84 -6.62 -5.97
N THR A 8 -19.83 -6.85 -6.79
CA THR A 8 -18.55 -7.45 -6.36
C THR A 8 -17.57 -6.38 -5.87
N LEU A 9 -16.61 -6.79 -5.03
CA LEU A 9 -15.57 -5.90 -4.51
C LEU A 9 -14.77 -5.26 -5.67
N ALA A 10 -14.58 -6.01 -6.77
CA ALA A 10 -14.01 -5.51 -8.02
C ALA A 10 -14.83 -4.38 -8.67
N GLU A 11 -16.16 -4.48 -8.66
CA GLU A 11 -17.05 -3.48 -9.26
C GLU A 11 -17.09 -2.19 -8.44
N LEU A 12 -17.26 -2.29 -7.12
CA LEU A 12 -17.40 -1.11 -6.26
C LEU A 12 -16.10 -0.37 -5.97
N ALA A 13 -14.98 -1.10 -5.88
CA ALA A 13 -13.70 -0.48 -5.59
C ALA A 13 -13.08 0.28 -6.78
N SER A 14 -13.75 0.32 -7.93
CA SER A 14 -13.40 1.24 -9.01
C SER A 14 -14.12 2.60 -8.89
N THR A 15 -15.16 2.69 -8.05
CA THR A 15 -16.08 3.85 -8.03
C THR A 15 -16.39 4.42 -6.64
N ASP A 16 -16.25 3.65 -5.56
CA ASP A 16 -16.67 4.05 -4.20
C ASP A 16 -15.53 3.81 -3.19
N PRO A 17 -15.08 4.83 -2.41
CA PRO A 17 -13.98 4.68 -1.46
C PRO A 17 -14.37 4.00 -0.13
N VAL A 18 -15.65 3.70 0.12
CA VAL A 18 -16.09 3.08 1.39
C VAL A 18 -16.97 1.85 1.10
N ALA A 19 -16.38 0.65 1.13
CA ALA A 19 -17.11 -0.61 1.00
C ALA A 19 -16.88 -1.50 2.23
N GLU A 20 -17.92 -2.21 2.66
CA GLU A 20 -17.84 -3.24 3.69
C GLU A 20 -17.93 -4.62 3.03
N SER A 21 -16.93 -5.48 3.29
CA SER A 21 -16.99 -6.90 2.89
C SER A 21 -18.04 -7.61 3.73
N LEU A 22 -18.97 -8.31 3.09
CA LEU A 22 -19.87 -9.22 3.81
C LEU A 22 -19.07 -10.43 4.34
N ASP A 23 -19.56 -11.11 5.39
CA ASP A 23 -18.87 -12.28 5.97
C ASP A 23 -18.56 -13.35 4.91
N LEU A 24 -17.29 -13.78 4.84
CA LEU A 24 -16.76 -14.59 3.74
C LEU A 24 -16.37 -16.01 4.14
N ASN A 25 -16.52 -16.90 3.16
CA ASN A 25 -15.85 -18.19 3.08
C ASN A 25 -14.41 -17.98 2.56
N PRO A 26 -13.36 -18.42 3.28
CA PRO A 26 -11.94 -18.12 2.98
C PRO A 26 -11.41 -18.60 1.62
N ASP A 27 -12.15 -19.45 0.91
CA ASP A 27 -11.71 -20.06 -0.37
C ASP A 27 -12.15 -19.30 -1.64
N SER A 28 -12.87 -18.16 -1.50
CA SER A 28 -13.37 -17.41 -2.67
C SER A 28 -12.34 -16.39 -3.20
N PRO A 29 -12.17 -16.22 -4.53
CA PRO A 29 -11.28 -15.20 -5.10
C PRO A 29 -11.69 -13.77 -4.66
N PRO A 30 -10.76 -12.92 -4.19
CA PRO A 30 -11.08 -11.58 -3.68
C PRO A 30 -11.91 -10.71 -4.63
N GLY A 31 -11.65 -10.78 -5.94
CA GLY A 31 -12.39 -10.03 -6.95
C GLY A 31 -13.87 -10.40 -7.06
N ASN A 32 -14.28 -11.57 -6.58
CA ASN A 32 -15.66 -12.07 -6.65
C ASN A 32 -16.41 -11.90 -5.32
N TRP A 33 -15.83 -11.22 -4.34
CA TRP A 33 -16.44 -11.07 -3.03
C TRP A 33 -17.66 -10.15 -3.10
N PRO A 34 -18.85 -10.61 -2.65
CA PRO A 34 -20.03 -9.77 -2.59
C PRO A 34 -19.82 -8.67 -1.55
N VAL A 35 -20.13 -7.44 -1.94
CA VAL A 35 -19.97 -6.25 -1.11
C VAL A 35 -21.26 -5.48 -1.04
N ARG A 36 -21.46 -4.81 0.09
CA ARG A 36 -22.53 -3.83 0.21
C ARG A 36 -21.93 -2.45 0.00
N THR A 37 -22.47 -1.70 -0.97
CA THR A 37 -22.20 -0.26 -1.05
C THR A 37 -22.60 0.38 0.27
N VAL A 38 -21.65 0.98 0.96
CA VAL A 38 -21.97 2.04 1.91
C VAL A 38 -22.13 3.28 1.06
N ARG A 39 -23.33 3.47 0.48
CA ARG A 39 -23.71 4.72 -0.21
C ARG A 39 -23.08 5.88 0.55
N SER A 40 -22.44 6.82 -0.15
CA SER A 40 -21.86 8.04 0.43
C SER A 40 -22.76 8.51 1.57
N LEU A 41 -22.37 8.20 2.81
CA LEU A 41 -23.28 8.46 3.91
C LEU A 41 -23.37 9.97 3.98
N GLU A 42 -24.56 10.51 3.67
CA GLU A 42 -24.78 11.93 3.78
C GLU A 42 -24.33 12.34 5.18
N ARG A 43 -23.55 13.41 5.29
CA ARG A 43 -23.00 13.88 6.57
C ARG A 43 -24.09 13.98 7.66
N ALA A 44 -25.31 14.36 7.25
CA ALA A 44 -26.49 14.38 8.10
C ALA A 44 -26.88 12.98 8.63
N MET A 45 -26.82 11.94 7.79
CA MET A 45 -27.06 10.55 8.19
C MET A 45 -25.95 10.02 9.10
N VAL A 46 -24.66 10.32 8.83
CA VAL A 46 -23.54 9.94 9.72
C VAL A 46 -23.70 10.61 11.09
N LYS A 47 -24.02 11.90 11.10
CA LYS A 47 -24.31 12.64 12.33
C LYS A 47 -25.46 12.01 13.10
N GLY A 48 -26.59 11.75 12.44
CA GLY A 48 -27.76 11.13 13.06
C GLY A 48 -27.42 9.79 13.69
N ALA A 49 -26.74 8.91 12.95
CA ALA A 49 -26.33 7.60 13.43
C ALA A 49 -25.34 7.67 14.61
N LEU A 50 -24.39 8.61 14.60
CA LEU A 50 -23.46 8.82 15.70
C LEU A 50 -24.16 9.34 16.96
N VAL A 51 -25.03 10.33 16.82
CA VAL A 51 -25.81 10.90 17.93
C VAL A 51 -26.69 9.82 18.57
N GLU A 52 -27.36 9.02 17.75
CA GLU A 52 -28.21 7.92 18.20
C GLU A 52 -27.41 6.82 18.91
N ARG A 53 -26.35 6.29 18.28
CA ARG A 53 -25.53 5.20 18.86
C ARG A 53 -24.79 5.61 20.13
N LEU A 54 -24.31 6.84 20.19
CA LEU A 54 -23.60 7.37 21.37
C LEU A 54 -24.56 7.90 22.45
N LYS A 55 -25.88 7.78 22.24
CA LYS A 55 -26.94 8.24 23.17
C LYS A 55 -26.75 9.70 23.59
N ILE A 56 -26.37 10.55 22.64
CA ILE A 56 -26.14 11.96 22.89
C ILE A 56 -27.49 12.66 22.95
N ALA A 57 -27.85 13.14 24.14
CA ALA A 57 -29.13 13.81 24.39
C ALA A 57 -29.00 15.33 24.51
N THR A 58 -27.78 15.88 24.43
CA THR A 58 -27.50 17.30 24.69
C THR A 58 -27.08 18.03 23.43
N PHE A 59 -27.55 19.26 23.29
CA PHE A 59 -27.13 20.17 22.21
C PHE A 59 -25.60 20.33 22.13
N GLY A 60 -24.91 20.36 23.28
CA GLY A 60 -23.45 20.41 23.34
C GLY A 60 -22.77 19.15 22.80
N GLY A 61 -23.36 17.96 23.01
CA GLY A 61 -22.84 16.72 22.45
C GLY A 61 -23.06 16.62 20.94
N GLU A 62 -24.19 17.13 20.42
CA GLU A 62 -24.41 17.22 18.98
C GLU A 62 -23.42 18.17 18.30
N LEU A 63 -23.08 19.30 18.95
CA LEU A 63 -22.02 20.21 18.51
C LEU A 63 -20.63 19.56 18.53
N ALA A 64 -20.36 18.68 19.49
CA ALA A 64 -19.12 17.91 19.54
C ALA A 64 -19.03 16.89 18.41
N VAL A 65 -20.12 16.18 18.11
CA VAL A 65 -20.21 15.31 16.92
C VAL A 65 -20.04 16.11 15.64
N GLU A 66 -20.68 17.28 15.53
CA GLU A 66 -20.51 18.16 14.38
C GLU A 66 -19.05 18.64 14.23
N SER A 67 -18.37 18.89 15.34
CA SER A 67 -16.95 19.30 15.37
C SER A 67 -16.01 18.14 15.01
N LEU A 68 -16.31 16.92 15.45
CA LEU A 68 -15.63 15.69 15.03
C LEU A 68 -15.84 15.42 13.54
N LEU A 69 -17.07 15.56 13.05
CA LEU A 69 -17.37 15.48 11.63
C LEU A 69 -16.67 16.60 10.89
N ASN A 70 -16.59 17.82 11.42
CA ASN A 70 -15.75 18.87 10.83
C ASN A 70 -14.28 18.47 10.82
N PHE A 71 -13.75 17.81 11.83
CA PHE A 71 -12.36 17.34 11.80
C PHE A 71 -12.15 16.25 10.74
N VAL A 72 -13.14 15.38 10.53
CA VAL A 72 -13.11 14.27 9.55
C VAL A 72 -13.38 14.76 8.12
N TYR A 73 -14.26 15.75 7.94
CA TYR A 73 -14.76 16.23 6.65
C TYR A 73 -14.25 17.61 6.25
N GLN A 74 -13.68 18.42 7.16
CA GLN A 74 -13.02 19.68 6.78
C GLN A 74 -11.58 19.39 6.35
N PRO A 75 -11.21 19.86 5.15
CA PRO A 75 -9.82 19.89 4.73
C PRO A 75 -9.03 20.77 5.69
N ARG A 76 -7.91 20.26 6.22
CA ARG A 76 -6.87 21.17 6.72
C ARG A 76 -6.50 22.12 5.57
N SER A 77 -6.74 23.41 5.74
CA SER A 77 -6.52 24.43 4.70
C SER A 77 -5.05 24.67 4.33
N GLN A 78 -4.13 23.85 4.87
CA GLN A 78 -2.73 23.84 4.47
C GLN A 78 -2.37 22.45 3.91
N PRO A 79 -1.70 22.38 2.75
CA PRO A 79 -1.10 21.14 2.29
C PRO A 79 -0.17 20.63 3.39
N LEU A 80 -0.41 19.39 3.84
CA LEU A 80 0.47 18.75 4.81
C LEU A 80 1.78 18.42 4.10
N GLU A 81 2.88 19.02 4.53
CA GLU A 81 4.19 18.70 3.99
C GLU A 81 4.54 17.22 4.27
N PRO A 82 5.29 16.57 3.37
CA PRO A 82 5.88 15.26 3.63
C PRO A 82 6.59 15.25 4.98
N THR A 83 6.41 14.18 5.77
CA THR A 83 7.13 14.08 7.04
C THR A 83 8.44 13.36 6.79
N PHE A 84 9.54 14.03 7.08
CA PHE A 84 10.86 13.42 7.01
C PHE A 84 11.35 13.06 8.41
N ASN A 85 11.88 11.84 8.57
CA ASN A 85 12.56 11.43 9.80
C ASN A 85 14.01 11.08 9.50
N GLU A 86 14.92 12.00 9.83
CA GLU A 86 16.35 11.90 9.53
C GLU A 86 17.01 10.67 10.19
N ASN A 87 16.56 10.29 11.39
CA ASN A 87 17.09 9.12 12.10
C ASN A 87 16.86 7.81 11.33
N PHE A 88 15.84 7.78 10.47
CA PHE A 88 15.45 6.61 9.69
C PHE A 88 15.56 6.84 8.17
N LEU A 89 16.03 8.01 7.73
CA LEU A 89 16.01 8.42 6.32
C LEU A 89 14.66 8.08 5.64
N LEU A 90 13.56 8.30 6.37
CA LEU A 90 12.21 7.95 5.95
C LEU A 90 11.52 9.19 5.37
N LEU A 91 10.99 9.03 4.16
CA LEU A 91 9.97 9.91 3.61
C LEU A 91 8.58 9.29 3.81
N ASP A 92 7.83 9.80 4.79
CA ASP A 92 6.49 9.33 5.15
C ASP A 92 5.40 10.16 4.48
N LEU A 93 4.68 9.50 3.58
CA LEU A 93 3.54 10.02 2.85
C LEU A 93 2.26 9.23 3.17
N ALA A 94 2.24 8.37 4.19
CA ALA A 94 1.20 7.37 4.39
C ALA A 94 -0.14 7.90 4.93
N ASN A 95 -0.14 9.07 5.57
CA ASN A 95 -1.33 9.65 6.22
C ASN A 95 -2.23 10.42 5.23
N SER A 96 -2.56 9.80 4.08
CA SER A 96 -3.34 10.41 2.99
C SER A 96 -2.79 11.77 2.53
N LYS A 97 -1.47 11.96 2.63
CA LYS A 97 -0.79 13.21 2.29
C LYS A 97 -0.68 13.40 0.78
N VAL A 98 -0.63 12.28 0.07
CA VAL A 98 -0.56 12.27 -1.38
C VAL A 98 -1.86 11.71 -1.93
N LEU A 99 -2.54 12.52 -2.74
CA LEU A 99 -3.85 12.20 -3.26
C LEU A 99 -3.71 11.47 -4.61
N PRO A 100 -4.53 10.44 -4.86
CA PRO A 100 -4.57 9.71 -6.12
C PRO A 100 -5.09 10.60 -7.26
N SER A 101 -4.71 10.26 -8.48
CA SER A 101 -5.10 10.99 -9.70
C SER A 101 -6.62 11.00 -9.91
N ALA A 102 -7.31 9.96 -9.45
CA ALA A 102 -8.78 9.84 -9.51
C ALA A 102 -9.52 10.97 -8.78
N LEU A 103 -8.91 11.57 -7.75
CA LEU A 103 -9.53 12.65 -6.97
C LEU A 103 -9.22 14.05 -7.54
N ARG A 104 -8.58 14.15 -8.71
CA ARG A 104 -8.15 15.44 -9.31
C ARG A 104 -9.31 16.42 -9.48
N SER A 105 -10.52 15.95 -9.77
CA SER A 105 -11.73 16.79 -9.89
C SER A 105 -12.11 17.49 -8.58
N LEU A 106 -11.62 16.98 -7.43
CA LEU A 106 -11.84 17.52 -6.10
C LEU A 106 -10.67 18.41 -5.63
N ARG A 107 -9.80 18.86 -6.55
CA ARG A 107 -8.70 19.78 -6.25
C ARG A 107 -9.22 21.04 -5.53
N GLY A 108 -8.61 21.35 -4.38
CA GLY A 108 -9.04 22.44 -3.49
C GLY A 108 -10.10 22.05 -2.45
N ARG A 109 -10.66 20.83 -2.51
CA ARG A 109 -11.61 20.30 -1.51
C ARG A 109 -10.99 19.25 -0.59
N HIS A 110 -9.76 18.81 -0.82
CA HIS A 110 -9.05 17.88 0.05
C HIS A 110 -7.68 18.43 0.44
N PRO A 111 -7.26 18.24 1.70
CA PRO A 111 -5.94 18.64 2.14
C PRO A 111 -4.93 17.61 1.62
N GLY A 112 -4.00 18.02 0.76
CA GLY A 112 -2.98 17.10 0.23
C GLY A 112 -2.41 17.54 -1.11
N ILE A 113 -1.41 16.78 -1.57
CA ILE A 113 -0.71 17.02 -2.83
C ILE A 113 -1.06 15.88 -3.78
N PHE A 114 -1.53 16.16 -4.99
CA PHE A 114 -1.78 15.08 -5.96
C PHE A 114 -0.47 14.43 -6.38
N ILE A 115 -0.45 13.11 -6.54
CA ILE A 115 0.76 12.37 -6.92
C ILE A 115 1.38 12.92 -8.22
N GLU A 116 0.56 13.36 -9.17
CA GLU A 116 1.01 13.96 -10.42
C GLU A 116 1.71 15.31 -10.21
N ASP A 117 1.24 16.12 -9.25
CA ASP A 117 1.87 17.39 -8.91
C ASP A 117 3.21 17.14 -8.19
N LEU A 118 3.24 16.14 -7.30
CA LEU A 118 4.44 15.71 -6.60
C LEU A 118 5.52 15.21 -7.57
N VAL A 119 5.14 14.45 -8.59
CA VAL A 119 6.05 13.95 -9.63
C VAL A 119 6.48 15.05 -10.60
N ALA A 120 5.60 16.00 -10.94
CA ALA A 120 5.93 17.09 -11.85
C ALA A 120 6.87 18.12 -11.23
N ARG A 121 6.79 18.34 -9.91
CA ARG A 121 7.56 19.35 -9.17
C ARG A 121 8.08 18.78 -7.85
N PRO A 122 8.95 17.74 -7.88
CA PRO A 122 9.38 17.06 -6.67
C PRO A 122 10.11 18.00 -5.71
N HIS A 123 10.91 18.94 -6.22
CA HIS A 123 11.69 19.88 -5.41
C HIS A 123 10.83 20.86 -4.60
N ASP A 124 9.56 21.06 -4.97
CA ASP A 124 8.63 21.91 -4.20
C ASP A 124 8.19 21.23 -2.89
N PHE A 125 8.39 19.90 -2.77
CA PHE A 125 7.80 19.10 -1.69
C PHE A 125 8.80 18.14 -1.02
N ILE A 126 9.81 17.67 -1.77
CA ILE A 126 10.77 16.65 -1.36
C ILE A 126 12.17 17.20 -1.62
N ASP A 127 13.01 17.20 -0.59
CA ASP A 127 14.44 17.45 -0.75
C ASP A 127 15.11 16.23 -1.38
N THR A 128 15.21 16.25 -2.71
CA THR A 128 15.81 15.18 -3.52
C THR A 128 17.31 15.03 -3.32
N ASN A 129 17.97 15.94 -2.58
CA ASN A 129 19.40 15.82 -2.26
C ASN A 129 19.63 14.95 -1.02
N ARG A 130 18.58 14.61 -0.27
CA ARG A 130 18.66 13.72 0.89
C ARG A 130 18.56 12.27 0.44
N SER A 131 19.38 11.42 1.05
CA SER A 131 19.22 9.98 0.91
C SER A 131 17.91 9.54 1.57
N ILE A 132 17.07 8.84 0.82
CA ILE A 132 15.81 8.25 1.29
C ILE A 132 16.03 6.75 1.35
N ALA A 133 16.05 6.17 2.55
CA ALA A 133 16.11 4.72 2.69
C ALA A 133 14.73 4.10 2.48
N THR A 134 13.68 4.73 3.02
CA THR A 134 12.30 4.25 2.93
C THR A 134 11.37 5.32 2.37
N LEU A 135 10.60 4.94 1.36
CA LEU A 135 9.47 5.71 0.84
C LEU A 135 8.17 5.01 1.27
N ASP A 136 7.42 5.64 2.17
CA ASP A 136 6.15 5.10 2.67
C ASP A 136 4.95 5.77 1.98
N LEU A 137 4.31 5.04 1.07
CA LEU A 137 3.14 5.46 0.30
C LEU A 137 1.87 4.69 0.73
N SER A 138 1.92 4.04 1.88
CA SER A 138 0.82 3.22 2.38
C SER A 138 -0.45 4.03 2.61
N GLY A 139 -1.65 3.46 2.47
CA GLY A 139 -2.88 4.13 2.95
C GLY A 139 -3.32 5.39 2.17
N ASN A 140 -2.73 5.69 1.02
CA ASN A 140 -3.11 6.84 0.19
C ASN A 140 -4.28 6.53 -0.76
N SER A 141 -4.82 5.31 -0.72
CA SER A 141 -5.90 4.87 -1.61
C SER A 141 -5.55 4.98 -3.10
N PHE A 142 -4.26 4.81 -3.45
CA PHE A 142 -3.84 4.77 -4.85
C PHE A 142 -4.50 3.63 -5.61
N ALA A 143 -4.92 3.91 -6.83
CA ALA A 143 -5.50 2.91 -7.74
C ALA A 143 -4.45 2.47 -8.78
N ASP A 144 -4.81 1.48 -9.58
CA ASP A 144 -3.96 0.92 -10.65
C ASP A 144 -3.41 2.00 -11.60
N GLU A 145 -4.18 3.04 -11.89
CA GLU A 145 -3.80 4.18 -12.74
C GLU A 145 -2.70 5.05 -12.13
N ASP A 146 -2.46 4.97 -10.82
CA ASP A 146 -1.44 5.74 -10.12
C ASP A 146 -0.06 5.06 -10.14
N LEU A 147 0.02 3.75 -10.42
CA LEU A 147 1.29 3.01 -10.45
C LEU A 147 2.37 3.63 -11.34
N PRO A 148 2.07 4.17 -12.54
CA PRO A 148 3.07 4.88 -13.34
C PRO A 148 3.66 6.10 -12.64
N ASN A 149 2.86 6.83 -11.85
CA ASN A 149 3.34 7.97 -11.07
C ASN A 149 4.08 7.53 -9.81
N VAL A 150 3.64 6.45 -9.16
CA VAL A 150 4.38 5.79 -8.08
C VAL A 150 5.77 5.39 -8.55
N LEU A 151 5.88 4.72 -9.71
CA LEU A 151 7.18 4.34 -10.29
C LEU A 151 8.08 5.57 -10.51
N LYS A 152 7.55 6.64 -11.10
CA LYS A 152 8.31 7.88 -11.29
C LYS A 152 8.79 8.46 -9.96
N LEU A 153 7.95 8.43 -8.93
CA LEU A 153 8.33 8.91 -7.60
C LEU A 153 9.45 8.04 -6.98
N VAL A 154 9.37 6.72 -7.12
CA VAL A 154 10.44 5.80 -6.71
C VAL A 154 11.73 6.09 -7.50
N GLN A 155 11.64 6.36 -8.80
CA GLN A 155 12.81 6.74 -9.61
C GLN A 155 13.41 8.09 -9.20
N LEU A 156 12.60 9.05 -8.73
CA LEU A 156 13.07 10.35 -8.25
C LEU A 156 13.72 10.23 -6.87
N CYS A 157 13.12 9.45 -5.97
CA CYS A 157 13.60 9.31 -4.59
C CYS A 157 14.70 8.25 -4.43
N GLN A 158 14.85 7.33 -5.40
CA GLN A 158 15.77 6.18 -5.37
C GLN A 158 15.80 5.42 -4.02
N PRO A 159 14.63 5.08 -3.42
CA PRO A 159 14.61 4.46 -2.10
C PRO A 159 15.05 2.99 -2.15
N SER A 160 15.56 2.49 -1.02
CA SER A 160 15.81 1.05 -0.83
C SER A 160 14.56 0.28 -0.45
N ILE A 161 13.60 0.94 0.20
CA ILE A 161 12.36 0.33 0.68
C ILE A 161 11.20 1.13 0.11
N VAL A 162 10.26 0.45 -0.55
CA VAL A 162 9.02 1.05 -1.03
C VAL A 162 7.85 0.36 -0.33
N LYS A 163 7.02 1.13 0.37
CA LYS A 163 5.79 0.60 0.98
C LYS A 163 4.56 1.09 0.23
N LEU A 164 3.80 0.15 -0.29
CA LEU A 164 2.61 0.33 -1.11
C LEU A 164 1.36 -0.32 -0.49
N ARG A 165 1.46 -0.87 0.72
CA ARG A 165 0.35 -1.53 1.43
C ARG A 165 -0.85 -0.61 1.68
N SER A 166 -2.02 -1.21 1.83
CA SER A 166 -3.27 -0.51 2.15
C SER A 166 -3.64 0.58 1.14
N ASN A 167 -3.34 0.34 -0.14
CA ASN A 167 -3.85 1.08 -1.27
C ASN A 167 -5.00 0.29 -1.93
N ARG A 168 -5.30 0.61 -3.19
CA ARG A 168 -6.38 0.00 -3.97
C ARG A 168 -5.81 -0.68 -5.22
N PHE A 169 -4.60 -1.20 -5.16
CA PHE A 169 -4.00 -1.87 -6.31
C PHE A 169 -4.59 -3.26 -6.53
N GLY A 170 -4.84 -3.60 -7.78
CA GLY A 170 -5.41 -4.86 -8.21
C GLY A 170 -6.89 -5.04 -7.86
N TYR A 171 -7.60 -3.97 -7.50
CA TYR A 171 -9.04 -4.02 -7.34
C TYR A 171 -9.70 -4.09 -8.72
N GLY A 172 -10.28 -5.24 -9.04
CA GLY A 172 -10.82 -5.48 -10.37
C GLY A 172 -10.53 -6.90 -10.85
N ARG A 173 -10.54 -7.08 -12.18
CA ARG A 173 -10.06 -8.31 -12.81
C ARG A 173 -8.54 -8.27 -12.93
N CYS A 174 -7.92 -9.46 -12.85
CA CYS A 174 -6.49 -9.63 -13.11
C CYS A 174 -6.08 -8.91 -14.41
N ASN A 175 -5.15 -7.97 -14.27
CA ASN A 175 -4.64 -7.18 -15.37
C ASN A 175 -3.10 -7.26 -15.39
N PRO A 176 -2.50 -8.04 -16.29
CA PRO A 176 -1.04 -8.20 -16.37
C PRO A 176 -0.28 -6.89 -16.54
N MET A 177 -0.89 -5.85 -17.12
CA MET A 177 -0.26 -4.54 -17.27
C MET A 177 0.03 -3.87 -15.92
N ILE A 178 -0.80 -4.11 -14.91
CA ILE A 178 -0.64 -3.54 -13.57
C ILE A 178 0.54 -4.20 -12.86
N VAL A 179 0.64 -5.52 -12.96
CA VAL A 179 1.80 -6.27 -12.45
C VAL A 179 3.08 -5.89 -13.22
N ALA A 180 2.99 -5.57 -14.52
CA ALA A 180 4.13 -5.07 -15.28
C ALA A 180 4.64 -3.70 -14.77
N TRP A 181 3.76 -2.82 -14.29
CA TRP A 181 4.19 -1.57 -13.64
C TRP A 181 4.82 -1.82 -12.28
N LEU A 182 4.24 -2.70 -11.46
CA LEU A 182 4.86 -3.13 -10.20
C LEU A 182 6.25 -3.73 -10.44
N ARG A 183 6.37 -4.61 -11.45
CA ARG A 183 7.63 -5.23 -11.85
C ARG A 183 8.71 -4.20 -12.13
N LYS A 184 8.40 -3.15 -12.89
CA LYS A 184 9.36 -2.06 -13.16
C LYS A 184 9.88 -1.40 -11.88
N THR A 185 9.04 -1.27 -10.84
CA THR A 185 9.47 -0.77 -9.53
C THR A 185 10.41 -1.75 -8.83
N VAL A 186 10.08 -3.04 -8.84
CA VAL A 186 10.88 -4.10 -8.20
C VAL A 186 12.25 -4.29 -8.91
N GLU A 187 12.27 -4.11 -10.23
CA GLU A 187 13.47 -4.19 -11.06
C GLU A 187 14.46 -3.05 -10.82
N LEU A 188 14.06 -1.95 -10.17
CA LEU A 188 14.96 -0.83 -9.89
C LEU A 188 16.16 -1.29 -9.04
N PRO A 189 17.40 -0.92 -9.43
CA PRO A 189 18.61 -1.36 -8.72
C PRO A 189 18.69 -0.88 -7.27
N CYS A 190 18.14 0.30 -6.97
CA CYS A 190 18.15 0.86 -5.61
C CYS A 190 17.24 0.09 -4.65
N VAL A 191 16.18 -0.53 -5.16
CA VAL A 191 15.13 -1.16 -4.37
C VAL A 191 15.55 -2.54 -3.87
N VAL A 192 15.46 -2.73 -2.56
CA VAL A 192 15.70 -3.98 -1.83
C VAL A 192 14.37 -4.66 -1.48
N PHE A 193 13.41 -3.90 -0.93
CA PHE A 193 12.10 -4.43 -0.57
C PHE A 193 10.97 -3.59 -1.16
N VAL A 194 9.96 -4.26 -1.72
CA VAL A 194 8.68 -3.66 -2.12
C VAL A 194 7.57 -4.34 -1.36
N ASP A 195 6.92 -3.59 -0.48
CA ASP A 195 5.87 -4.06 0.41
C ASP A 195 4.50 -3.73 -0.16
N ILE A 196 3.83 -4.78 -0.61
CA ILE A 196 2.48 -4.73 -1.19
C ILE A 196 1.47 -5.51 -0.35
N VAL A 197 1.72 -5.61 0.95
CA VAL A 197 0.86 -6.34 1.87
C VAL A 197 -0.57 -5.76 1.86
N GLY A 198 -1.56 -6.63 1.71
CA GLY A 198 -2.97 -6.23 1.74
C GLY A 198 -3.51 -5.66 0.42
N GLU A 199 -2.73 -5.65 -0.66
CA GLU A 199 -3.24 -5.29 -1.99
C GLU A 199 -3.97 -6.46 -2.66
N MET A 200 -4.95 -6.17 -3.51
CA MET A 200 -5.79 -7.19 -4.14
C MET A 200 -5.05 -8.01 -5.20
N PHE A 201 -4.02 -7.43 -5.85
CA PHE A 201 -3.15 -8.21 -6.74
C PHE A 201 -2.24 -9.22 -6.02
N THR A 202 -2.43 -9.40 -4.71
CA THR A 202 -1.89 -10.51 -3.88
C THR A 202 -2.87 -11.68 -3.74
N GLY A 203 -3.98 -11.68 -4.50
CA GLY A 203 -4.90 -12.82 -4.65
C GLY A 203 -4.37 -13.96 -5.53
N VAL A 204 -4.79 -15.22 -5.23
CA VAL A 204 -4.50 -16.43 -6.03
C VAL A 204 -4.69 -16.25 -7.55
N ASP A 205 -5.73 -15.52 -7.92
CA ASP A 205 -6.18 -15.25 -9.28
C ASP A 205 -5.21 -14.37 -10.08
N TRP A 206 -4.29 -13.68 -9.39
CA TRP A 206 -3.24 -12.90 -10.01
C TRP A 206 -1.98 -13.71 -10.32
N ALA A 207 -1.87 -14.96 -9.86
CA ALA A 207 -0.70 -15.81 -10.07
C ALA A 207 -0.19 -15.85 -11.53
N PRO A 208 -1.04 -15.95 -12.57
CA PRO A 208 -0.59 -15.96 -13.96
C PRO A 208 0.16 -14.68 -14.37
N ALA A 209 -0.13 -13.54 -13.75
CA ALA A 209 0.55 -12.27 -14.05
C ALA A 209 1.97 -12.20 -13.50
N TYR A 210 2.36 -13.14 -12.63
CA TYR A 210 3.70 -13.25 -12.03
C TYR A 210 4.51 -14.45 -12.59
N GLU A 211 3.96 -15.22 -13.52
CA GLU A 211 4.55 -16.49 -13.97
C GLU A 211 5.96 -16.34 -14.56
N ASP A 212 6.25 -15.20 -15.19
CA ASP A 212 7.52 -14.90 -15.84
C ASP A 212 8.52 -14.14 -14.94
N TRP A 213 8.22 -13.98 -13.65
CA TRP A 213 9.10 -13.28 -12.72
C TRP A 213 10.32 -14.15 -12.36
N PRO A 214 11.55 -13.65 -12.55
CA PRO A 214 12.75 -14.38 -12.18
C PRO A 214 12.97 -14.37 -10.66
N ALA A 215 13.82 -15.29 -10.18
CA ALA A 215 14.17 -15.45 -8.77
C ALA A 215 14.60 -14.12 -8.10
N THR A 216 15.33 -13.28 -8.83
CA THR A 216 15.85 -11.98 -8.36
C THR A 216 14.76 -10.98 -7.97
N LEU A 217 13.55 -11.10 -8.49
CA LEU A 217 12.43 -10.22 -8.12
C LEU A 217 11.68 -10.76 -6.89
N TRP A 218 11.58 -12.09 -6.76
CA TRP A 218 10.99 -12.72 -5.59
C TRP A 218 11.77 -12.47 -4.30
N THR A 219 13.08 -12.21 -4.40
CA THR A 219 13.90 -11.78 -3.26
C THR A 219 13.56 -10.37 -2.77
N LYS A 220 12.81 -9.57 -3.53
CA LYS A 220 12.49 -8.18 -3.19
C LYS A 220 11.02 -7.98 -2.81
N LEU A 221 10.12 -8.83 -3.29
CA LEU A 221 8.69 -8.64 -3.12
C LEU A 221 8.22 -9.16 -1.76
N VAL A 222 7.63 -8.27 -0.95
CA VAL A 222 6.96 -8.58 0.30
C VAL A 222 5.46 -8.55 0.05
N PHE A 223 4.83 -9.71 0.00
CA PHE A 223 3.40 -9.91 -0.19
C PHE A 223 2.87 -10.85 0.91
N ILE A 224 1.99 -10.35 1.77
CA ILE A 224 1.36 -11.18 2.80
C ILE A 224 -0.07 -11.47 2.33
N ARG A 225 -0.28 -12.71 1.85
CA ARG A 225 -1.33 -13.57 2.40
C ARG A 225 -2.26 -13.00 3.48
N LEU A 226 -3.54 -12.68 3.24
CA LEU A 226 -4.53 -12.69 4.36
C LEU A 226 -4.47 -14.00 5.18
N GLN A 227 -3.94 -15.06 4.57
CA GLN A 227 -3.68 -16.39 5.09
C GLN A 227 -2.32 -16.55 5.79
N TRP A 228 -1.53 -15.51 6.08
CA TRP A 228 -0.18 -15.66 6.69
C TRP A 228 -0.11 -15.10 8.12
N LEU A 229 -1.27 -15.00 8.77
CA LEU A 229 -1.38 -14.95 10.23
C LEU A 229 -0.96 -16.31 10.82
N GLU A 230 -0.46 -16.27 12.07
CA GLU A 230 0.00 -17.45 12.81
C GLU A 230 -1.06 -18.58 12.78
N GLY A 231 -0.69 -19.76 12.24
CA GLY A 231 -1.55 -20.95 12.19
C GLY A 231 -1.98 -21.46 10.80
N HIS A 232 -1.58 -20.80 9.70
CA HIS A 232 -2.02 -21.17 8.35
C HIS A 232 -1.04 -22.05 7.54
N ASP A 233 -1.60 -22.83 6.61
CA ASP A 233 -0.89 -23.78 5.74
C ASP A 233 -0.29 -23.11 4.48
N TRP A 234 1.03 -23.02 4.46
CA TRP A 234 1.86 -22.52 3.35
C TRP A 234 1.88 -23.42 2.12
N LYS A 235 1.00 -24.41 1.99
CA LYS A 235 0.94 -25.34 0.86
C LYS A 235 -0.29 -25.15 -0.05
N LEU A 236 -1.20 -24.25 0.29
CA LEU A 236 -2.42 -24.00 -0.49
C LEU A 236 -2.20 -22.86 -1.51
N VAL A 237 -2.46 -23.18 -2.79
CA VAL A 237 -2.45 -22.33 -4.01
C VAL A 237 -1.75 -20.97 -3.85
N HIS A 238 -0.51 -20.84 -4.32
CA HIS A 238 0.29 -19.63 -4.15
C HIS A 238 0.30 -18.76 -5.40
N ILE A 239 0.47 -17.44 -5.22
CA ILE A 239 0.92 -16.57 -6.31
C ILE A 239 2.37 -16.89 -6.67
N CYS A 240 3.19 -17.13 -5.65
CA CYS A 240 4.59 -17.48 -5.83
C CYS A 240 4.70 -18.94 -6.29
N PRO A 241 5.31 -19.21 -7.46
CA PRO A 241 5.58 -20.57 -7.90
C PRO A 241 6.37 -21.38 -6.85
N SER A 242 6.14 -22.70 -6.80
CA SER A 242 6.69 -23.58 -5.75
C SER A 242 8.23 -23.56 -5.66
N ASN A 243 8.91 -23.32 -6.77
CA ASN A 243 10.37 -23.17 -6.85
C ASN A 243 10.90 -21.85 -6.27
N PHE A 244 10.03 -20.86 -6.00
CA PHE A 244 10.41 -19.57 -5.42
C PHE A 244 9.84 -19.36 -4.01
N THR A 245 9.02 -20.28 -3.50
CA THR A 245 8.41 -20.19 -2.15
C THR A 245 9.43 -19.96 -1.05
N ALA A 246 10.57 -20.66 -1.08
CA ALA A 246 11.63 -20.49 -0.07
C ALA A 246 12.25 -19.08 -0.09
N LEU A 247 12.47 -18.51 -1.28
CA LEU A 247 12.99 -17.14 -1.43
C LEU A 247 11.97 -16.11 -0.95
N ALA A 248 10.69 -16.30 -1.26
CA ALA A 248 9.62 -15.43 -0.79
C ALA A 248 9.49 -15.50 0.74
N GLN A 249 9.51 -16.68 1.34
CA GLN A 249 9.47 -16.86 2.80
C GLN A 249 10.65 -16.16 3.49
N GLU A 250 11.85 -16.32 2.94
CA GLU A 250 13.04 -15.66 3.46
C GLU A 250 12.95 -14.13 3.35
N THR A 251 12.47 -13.62 2.22
CA THR A 251 12.21 -12.18 2.02
C THR A 251 11.28 -11.62 3.10
N HIS A 252 10.21 -12.34 3.43
CA HIS A 252 9.30 -11.97 4.52
C HIS A 252 9.96 -12.02 5.88
N ARG A 253 10.70 -13.10 6.17
CA ARG A 253 11.44 -13.25 7.43
C ARG A 253 12.41 -12.09 7.64
N LEU A 254 13.11 -11.69 6.59
CA LEU A 254 14.05 -10.58 6.57
C LEU A 254 13.37 -9.23 6.77
N TYR A 255 12.28 -8.96 6.04
CA TYR A 255 11.52 -7.72 6.17
C TYR A 255 10.92 -7.52 7.58
N PHE A 256 10.45 -8.61 8.20
CA PHE A 256 9.87 -8.61 9.55
C PHE A 256 10.84 -9.07 10.64
N LEU A 257 12.15 -9.03 10.41
CA LEU A 257 13.16 -9.54 11.35
C LEU A 257 12.97 -9.02 12.78
N HIS A 258 12.62 -7.73 12.93
CA HIS A 258 12.39 -7.07 14.21
C HIS A 258 10.95 -7.18 14.74
N LYS A 259 10.10 -8.02 14.13
CA LYS A 259 8.73 -8.32 14.56
C LYS A 259 7.81 -7.11 14.72
N SER A 260 8.00 -6.06 13.92
CA SER A 260 7.12 -4.90 13.87
C SER A 260 6.01 -5.09 12.84
N ALA A 261 4.76 -4.72 13.16
CA ALA A 261 3.67 -4.71 12.20
C ALA A 261 3.90 -3.73 11.04
N ASN A 262 4.62 -2.63 11.30
CA ASN A 262 5.09 -1.68 10.31
C ASN A 262 6.63 -1.53 10.43
N PRO A 263 7.42 -2.36 9.73
CA PRO A 263 8.88 -2.32 9.81
C PRO A 263 9.44 -0.97 9.40
N MET A 264 10.40 -0.47 10.18
CA MET A 264 11.07 0.81 9.95
C MET A 264 12.56 0.55 9.82
N PHE A 265 13.15 0.99 8.71
CA PHE A 265 14.54 0.72 8.37
C PHE A 265 15.39 1.96 8.59
N THR A 266 16.40 1.85 9.45
CA THR A 266 17.61 2.69 9.38
C THR A 266 18.60 2.02 8.43
N LEU A 267 19.65 2.75 8.02
CA LEU A 267 20.76 2.14 7.27
C LEU A 267 21.36 0.93 8.01
N LEU A 268 21.52 1.03 9.32
CA LEU A 268 22.09 -0.01 10.16
C LEU A 268 21.19 -1.27 10.21
N ARG A 269 19.87 -1.08 10.34
CA ARG A 269 18.91 -2.20 10.30
C ARG A 269 18.88 -2.86 8.93
N LEU A 270 18.95 -2.07 7.86
CA LEU A 270 18.97 -2.63 6.50
C LEU A 270 20.22 -3.49 6.28
N GLN A 271 21.38 -3.04 6.77
CA GLN A 271 22.61 -3.83 6.73
C GLN A 271 22.50 -5.13 7.53
N GLU A 272 21.98 -5.07 8.76
CA GLU A 272 21.76 -6.24 9.61
C GLU A 272 20.88 -7.28 8.90
N VAL A 273 19.78 -6.84 8.32
CA VAL A 273 18.86 -7.70 7.55
C VAL A 273 19.59 -8.37 6.38
N LEU A 274 20.37 -7.62 5.59
CA LEU A 274 21.11 -8.17 4.44
C LEU A 274 22.21 -9.14 4.85
N LEU A 275 22.87 -8.95 6.00
CA LEU A 275 23.88 -9.85 6.53
C LEU A 275 23.28 -11.19 6.99
N LEU A 276 22.06 -11.16 7.53
CA LEU A 276 21.36 -12.34 8.05
C LEU A 276 20.59 -13.13 6.99
N ALA A 277 20.63 -12.72 5.72
CA ALA A 277 20.03 -13.46 4.62
C ALA A 277 20.66 -14.85 4.43
N THR A 278 19.89 -15.84 3.98
CA THR A 278 20.42 -17.15 3.62
C THR A 278 21.35 -17.08 2.40
N PRO A 279 22.30 -18.03 2.23
CA PRO A 279 23.13 -18.13 1.02
C PRO A 279 22.31 -18.19 -0.27
N GLU A 280 21.21 -18.93 -0.28
CA GLU A 280 20.32 -19.09 -1.43
C GLU A 280 19.67 -17.77 -1.81
N TRP A 281 19.18 -17.01 -0.82
CA TRP A 281 18.61 -15.68 -1.05
C TRP A 281 19.66 -14.70 -1.58
N ARG A 282 20.87 -14.71 -1.00
CA ARG A 282 21.97 -13.86 -1.48
C ARG A 282 22.41 -14.19 -2.90
N ALA A 283 22.45 -15.48 -3.26
CA ALA A 283 22.80 -15.92 -4.60
C ALA A 283 21.73 -15.53 -5.64
N ALA A 284 20.46 -15.52 -5.24
CA ALA A 284 19.36 -15.07 -6.08
C ALA A 284 19.22 -13.53 -6.12
N SER A 285 19.66 -12.83 -5.08
CA SER A 285 19.61 -11.37 -4.98
C SER A 285 20.63 -10.70 -5.91
N ASN A 286 20.24 -9.60 -6.53
CA ASN A 286 21.12 -8.86 -7.44
C ASN A 286 22.20 -8.11 -6.61
N ALA A 287 23.46 -8.55 -6.73
CA ALA A 287 24.59 -8.09 -5.92
C ALA A 287 24.81 -6.55 -5.93
N THR A 288 24.33 -5.87 -6.97
CA THR A 288 24.48 -4.42 -7.17
C THR A 288 23.75 -3.58 -6.11
N ALA A 289 22.58 -4.02 -5.61
CA ALA A 289 21.84 -3.31 -4.56
C ALA A 289 22.57 -3.40 -3.21
N ILE A 290 23.13 -4.57 -2.91
CA ILE A 290 23.90 -4.86 -1.71
C ILE A 290 25.23 -4.06 -1.72
N ALA A 291 25.91 -4.00 -2.87
CA ALA A 291 27.15 -3.26 -3.04
C ALA A 291 26.96 -1.73 -2.94
N SER A 292 25.85 -1.20 -3.48
CA SER A 292 25.53 0.24 -3.41
C SER A 292 25.26 0.69 -1.97
N LEU A 293 24.66 -0.18 -1.14
CA LEU A 293 24.41 0.08 0.29
C LEU A 293 25.68 -0.01 1.15
N GLN A 294 26.68 -0.80 0.73
CA GLN A 294 27.98 -0.87 1.38
C GLN A 294 28.85 0.36 1.09
N GLY A 295 28.66 1.03 -0.06
CA GLY A 295 29.38 2.25 -0.43
C GLY A 295 28.77 3.57 0.08
N LEU A 296 27.61 3.52 0.76
CA LEU A 296 26.98 4.65 1.44
C LEU A 296 27.45 4.82 2.90
N ILE A 297 28.40 3.98 3.34
CA ILE A 297 29.14 4.04 4.62
C ILE A 297 30.53 4.62 4.33
#